data_AF-A0A672N647-F1
#
_entry.id   AF-A0A672N647-F1
#
_cell.length_a   1.000
_cell.length_b   1.000
_cell.length_c   1.000
_cell.angle_alpha   90.00
_cell.angle_beta   90.00
_cell.angle_gamma   90.00
#
_symmetry.space_group_name_H-M   'P 1'
#
loop_
_entity.id
_entity.type
_entity.pdbx_description
1 polymer ?
#
loop_
_entity_poly.entity_id
_entity_poly.type
_entity_poly.pdbx_seq_one_letter_code
_entity_poly.pdbx_strand_id
1 'polypeptide(L)'
;MYRLLVAQVLLSCWCVAQPFCPSQCTCEYHGRSDGTGSRSVLCNDPDMSDIPVNVPLDTVKLRVEKTAVRRVPTEAFYYLSELRYLWITYDSVTSVDPGSFYNLKVLHELRLDGNMIATFPWESLKEMPSLRTLDLHNNRLTSIPVEAAPYLVNITYLDISSNKLTTLPSDLVDIWPPFSGVLPSANASQKIVLGLQDNPWYCDCRISKLIELSKMASIPVVLMDQVLTCNGPENLAGVLFQRAELDQCLKPSVRVSATKITSSLGSNVLLRCDATGFPTPTLLWTRADGTAVNNTVVQESPGEGVRWSILSLHIITFKDAGDYRCKTKNVAGNAEAYITLSVDGVQASTPSPPLNITKRPDDQTVKHMMNNWVVLTQRLGYYPEGWVKHLTQPLGQNSPIAGFVPILPSTVLYLTQHFLECNEKLTHQIYNRHQLLFLLVLNLKWLVKYVR
;
A
#
# COMPACT_ATOMS: atom_id res chain seq x y z
N MET A 1 -39.42 44.49 42.27
CA MET A 1 -38.30 43.52 42.44
C MET A 1 -38.09 42.58 41.25
N TYR A 2 -39.10 42.30 40.41
CA TYR A 2 -38.94 41.38 39.26
C TYR A 2 -38.11 41.95 38.08
N ARG A 3 -38.06 43.28 37.90
CA ARG A 3 -37.30 43.93 36.81
C ARG A 3 -35.79 44.09 37.05
N LEU A 4 -35.33 43.96 38.30
CA LEU A 4 -33.90 44.03 38.65
C LEU A 4 -33.20 42.66 38.52
N LEU A 5 -33.94 41.56 38.74
CA LEU A 5 -33.43 40.19 38.57
C LEU A 5 -33.19 39.83 37.10
N VAL A 6 -34.04 40.29 36.18
CA VAL A 6 -33.85 40.05 34.73
C VAL A 6 -32.63 40.82 34.20
N ALA A 7 -32.32 41.99 34.75
CA ALA A 7 -31.12 42.74 34.38
C ALA A 7 -29.82 42.06 34.86
N GLN A 8 -29.82 41.41 36.03
CA GLN A 8 -28.67 40.64 36.51
C GLN A 8 -28.48 39.32 35.75
N VAL A 9 -29.57 38.66 35.31
CA VAL A 9 -29.47 37.45 34.47
C VAL A 9 -29.01 37.78 33.04
N LEU A 10 -29.40 38.94 32.50
CA LEU A 10 -28.93 39.40 31.19
C LEU A 10 -27.49 39.94 31.23
N LEU A 11 -27.03 40.55 32.35
CA LEU A 11 -25.61 40.89 32.53
C LEU A 11 -24.72 39.65 32.79
N SER A 12 -25.25 38.56 33.34
CA SER A 12 -24.50 37.29 33.44
C SER A 12 -24.43 36.50 32.11
N CYS A 13 -25.29 36.84 31.14
CA CYS A 13 -25.26 36.27 29.78
C CYS A 13 -24.45 37.12 28.79
N TRP A 14 -23.78 38.17 29.27
CA TRP A 14 -22.76 38.92 28.52
C TRP A 14 -21.34 38.49 28.91
N CYS A 15 -21.14 37.23 29.28
CA CYS A 15 -19.93 36.56 28.85
C CYS A 15 -20.05 36.35 27.33
N VAL A 16 -19.81 37.41 26.57
CA VAL A 16 -19.25 37.27 25.23
C VAL A 16 -18.13 36.26 25.43
N ALA A 17 -18.25 35.06 24.87
CA ALA A 17 -17.22 34.05 24.93
C ALA A 17 -15.95 34.67 24.32
N GLN A 18 -15.14 35.30 25.16
CA GLN A 18 -13.83 35.74 24.74
C GLN A 18 -13.14 34.45 24.31
N PRO A 19 -12.55 34.40 23.10
CA PRO A 19 -11.74 33.26 22.71
C PRO A 19 -10.67 33.09 23.79
N PHE A 20 -10.87 32.09 24.66
CA PHE A 20 -10.04 31.93 25.84
C PHE A 20 -8.66 31.52 25.36
N CYS A 21 -7.69 32.42 25.57
CA CYS A 21 -6.29 32.07 25.37
C CYS A 21 -5.89 31.01 26.41
N PRO A 22 -5.19 29.94 26.04
CA PRO A 22 -4.66 29.00 27.02
C PRO A 22 -3.76 29.72 28.03
N SER A 23 -3.80 29.32 29.30
CA SER A 23 -3.08 30.01 30.38
C SER A 23 -1.55 29.99 30.24
N GLN A 24 -1.03 29.00 29.51
CA GLN A 24 0.39 28.81 29.20
C GLN A 24 0.81 29.50 27.90
N CYS A 25 -0.09 30.30 27.31
CA CYS A 25 0.10 30.94 26.02
C CYS A 25 -0.28 32.42 26.07
N THR A 26 0.29 33.19 25.14
CA THR A 26 -0.05 34.58 24.86
C THR A 26 -0.71 34.66 23.50
N CYS A 27 -1.89 35.27 23.43
CA CYS A 27 -2.66 35.42 22.21
C CYS A 27 -2.71 36.89 21.79
N GLU A 28 -2.12 37.20 20.63
CA GLU A 28 -2.06 38.54 20.07
C GLU A 28 -2.94 38.62 18.82
N TYR A 29 -3.78 39.65 18.74
CA TYR A 29 -4.64 39.90 17.58
C TYR A 29 -4.10 41.09 16.79
N HIS A 30 -3.55 40.82 15.61
CA HIS A 30 -3.14 41.86 14.66
C HIS A 30 -4.31 42.18 13.74
N GLY A 31 -5.17 43.10 14.18
CA GLY A 31 -6.27 43.64 13.37
C GLY A 31 -5.86 44.92 12.63
N ARG A 32 -6.26 45.05 11.37
CA ARG A 32 -6.39 46.35 10.69
C ARG A 32 -7.77 46.94 10.98
N SER A 33 -7.87 48.26 10.88
CA SER A 33 -9.11 49.04 11.11
C SER A 33 -10.26 48.68 10.15
N ASP A 34 -9.99 47.88 9.13
CA ASP A 34 -10.91 47.40 8.10
C ASP A 34 -11.63 46.08 8.47
N GLY A 35 -11.38 45.55 9.67
CA GLY A 35 -11.96 44.29 10.13
C GLY A 35 -11.22 43.05 9.64
N THR A 36 -10.12 43.20 8.88
CA THR A 36 -9.21 42.10 8.56
C THR A 36 -8.16 41.99 9.64
N GLY A 37 -8.14 40.88 10.36
CA GLY A 37 -7.15 40.63 11.41
C GLY A 37 -6.71 39.18 11.45
N SER A 38 -5.53 38.95 12.03
CA SER A 38 -4.97 37.63 12.22
C SER A 38 -4.57 37.44 13.67
N ARG A 39 -4.91 36.28 14.24
CA ARG A 39 -4.47 35.93 15.58
C ARG A 39 -3.19 35.10 15.53
N SER A 40 -2.21 35.52 16.33
CA SER A 40 -1.00 34.77 16.61
C SER A 40 -1.04 34.28 18.05
N VAL A 41 -0.73 33.01 18.27
CA VAL A 41 -0.68 32.38 19.59
C VAL A 41 0.75 31.89 19.82
N LEU A 42 1.34 32.29 20.94
CA LEU A 42 2.67 31.88 21.38
C LEU A 42 2.55 31.14 22.71
N CYS A 43 2.98 29.89 22.75
CA CYS A 43 3.08 29.06 23.94
C CYS A 43 4.56 28.80 24.21
N ASN A 44 5.06 29.31 25.34
CA ASN A 44 6.48 29.27 25.70
C ASN A 44 6.71 29.06 27.20
N ASP A 45 5.73 28.45 27.87
CA ASP A 45 5.81 28.06 29.26
C ASP A 45 6.73 26.82 29.40
N PRO A 46 7.84 26.89 30.16
CA PRO A 46 8.75 25.76 30.35
C PRO A 46 8.10 24.53 30.99
N ASP A 47 7.02 24.71 31.76
CA ASP A 47 6.32 23.62 32.46
C ASP A 47 5.24 22.95 31.60
N MET A 48 5.06 23.42 30.36
CA MET A 48 4.08 22.88 29.42
C MET A 48 4.56 21.55 28.80
N SER A 49 3.89 20.45 29.16
CA SER A 49 4.23 19.09 28.69
C SER A 49 3.41 18.59 27.50
N ASP A 50 2.29 19.23 27.21
CA ASP A 50 1.33 18.81 26.18
C ASP A 50 0.86 20.02 25.35
N ILE A 51 0.48 19.76 24.11
CA ILE A 51 -0.06 20.77 23.19
C ILE A 51 -1.45 21.23 23.71
N PRO A 52 -1.76 22.55 23.72
CA PRO A 52 -2.97 23.04 24.36
C PRO A 52 -4.19 22.79 23.48
N VAL A 53 -5.28 22.28 24.07
CA VAL A 53 -6.51 21.90 23.34
C VAL A 53 -7.47 23.07 23.09
N ASN A 54 -7.29 24.19 23.79
CA ASN A 54 -8.19 25.34 23.79
C ASN A 54 -7.59 26.56 23.07
N VAL A 55 -6.81 26.33 22.02
CA VAL A 55 -6.30 27.41 21.16
C VAL A 55 -7.48 28.05 20.39
N PRO A 56 -7.58 29.38 20.31
CA PRO A 56 -8.63 30.05 19.54
C PRO A 56 -8.70 29.58 18.09
N LEU A 57 -9.91 29.35 17.57
CA LEU A 57 -10.13 28.77 16.24
C LEU A 57 -9.74 29.70 15.08
N ASP A 58 -9.70 31.01 15.31
CA ASP A 58 -9.27 32.05 14.38
C ASP A 58 -7.72 32.21 14.33
N THR A 59 -6.98 31.30 14.97
CA THR A 59 -5.52 31.32 15.00
C THR A 59 -4.93 31.04 13.62
N VAL A 60 -4.19 32.01 13.10
CA VAL A 60 -3.47 31.92 11.81
C VAL A 60 -2.03 31.46 12.01
N LYS A 61 -1.44 31.79 13.16
CA LYS A 61 -0.07 31.43 13.51
C LYS A 61 -0.03 30.86 14.93
N LEU A 62 0.38 29.60 15.06
CA LEU A 62 0.61 28.95 16.34
C LEU A 62 2.10 28.66 16.49
N ARG A 63 2.69 29.14 17.59
CA ARG A 63 4.07 28.84 17.99
C ARG A 63 4.06 28.15 19.34
N VAL A 64 4.67 26.98 19.38
CA VAL A 64 5.04 26.26 20.60
C VAL A 64 6.56 26.22 20.58
N GLU A 65 7.20 26.89 21.53
CA GLU A 65 8.65 26.99 21.54
C GLU A 65 9.19 26.97 22.97
N LYS A 66 10.30 26.25 23.19
CA LYS A 66 11.00 26.16 24.48
C LYS A 66 10.12 25.62 25.62
N THR A 67 9.29 24.63 25.30
CA THR A 67 8.41 23.90 26.24
C THR A 67 8.95 22.50 26.54
N ALA A 68 8.25 21.75 27.40
CA ALA A 68 8.55 20.35 27.72
C ALA A 68 7.74 19.34 26.89
N VAL A 69 7.16 19.77 25.76
CA VAL A 69 6.35 18.89 24.90
C VAL A 69 7.20 17.78 24.29
N ARG A 70 6.71 16.54 24.40
CA ARG A 70 7.42 15.33 23.92
C ARG A 70 6.77 14.66 22.72
N ARG A 71 5.51 14.95 22.45
CA ARG A 71 4.73 14.28 21.42
C ARG A 71 3.70 15.22 20.82
N VAL A 72 3.44 15.05 19.54
CA VAL A 72 2.29 15.65 18.86
C VAL A 72 1.23 14.56 18.75
N PRO A 73 0.11 14.64 19.49
CA PRO A 73 -0.93 13.62 19.47
C PRO A 73 -1.83 13.73 18.23
N THR A 74 -2.59 12.68 17.95
CA THR A 74 -3.64 12.65 16.93
C THR A 74 -4.59 13.84 17.11
N GLU A 75 -4.99 14.47 15.99
CA GLU A 75 -5.95 15.58 15.97
C GLU A 75 -5.57 16.82 16.79
N ALA A 76 -4.30 16.97 17.19
CA ALA A 76 -3.81 18.10 18.00
C ALA A 76 -4.22 19.48 17.46
N PHE A 77 -4.36 19.61 16.14
CA PHE A 77 -4.68 20.87 15.47
C PHE A 77 -5.97 20.81 14.63
N TYR A 78 -6.81 19.79 14.84
CA TYR A 78 -7.97 19.47 13.98
C TYR A 78 -8.90 20.66 13.73
N TYR A 79 -9.14 21.47 14.78
CA TYR A 79 -10.06 22.61 14.72
C TYR A 79 -9.44 23.91 14.20
N LEU A 80 -8.11 23.96 14.00
CA LEU A 80 -7.40 25.16 13.57
C LEU A 80 -7.37 25.27 12.04
N SER A 81 -8.55 25.35 11.42
CA SER A 81 -8.69 25.31 9.95
C SER A 81 -8.11 26.53 9.23
N GLU A 82 -7.89 27.64 9.93
CA GLU A 82 -7.30 28.88 9.40
C GLU A 82 -5.77 28.94 9.58
N LEU A 83 -5.16 27.90 10.16
CA LEU A 83 -3.75 27.88 10.52
C LEU A 83 -2.88 27.88 9.25
N ARG A 84 -2.03 28.89 9.12
CA ARG A 84 -1.07 29.06 8.00
C ARG A 84 0.36 28.76 8.41
N TYR A 85 0.68 29.03 9.68
CA TYR A 85 2.02 28.89 10.24
C TYR A 85 1.94 28.07 11.53
N LEU A 86 2.57 26.91 11.54
CA LEU A 86 2.68 26.05 12.72
C LEU A 86 4.15 25.81 13.04
N TRP A 87 4.61 26.36 14.16
CA TRP A 87 5.98 26.22 14.63
C TRP A 87 5.95 25.47 15.97
N ILE A 88 6.66 24.34 16.03
CA ILE A 88 6.87 23.54 17.23
C ILE A 88 8.38 23.34 17.33
N THR A 89 9.09 24.30 17.92
CA THR A 89 10.54 24.47 17.72
C THR A 89 11.30 24.51 19.04
N TYR A 90 12.46 23.87 19.10
CA TYR A 90 13.29 23.79 20.31
C TYR A 90 12.52 23.19 21.52
N ASP A 91 11.69 22.20 21.25
CA ASP A 91 11.02 21.39 22.28
C ASP A 91 11.75 20.04 22.43
N SER A 92 11.12 19.06 23.09
CA SER A 92 11.65 17.71 23.28
C SER A 92 10.85 16.65 22.51
N VAL A 93 10.29 17.02 21.34
CA VAL A 93 9.39 16.13 20.59
C VAL A 93 10.16 14.93 20.05
N THR A 94 9.75 13.72 20.45
CA THR A 94 10.33 12.45 19.98
C THR A 94 9.46 11.76 18.93
N SER A 95 8.14 11.99 18.98
CA SER A 95 7.17 11.31 18.12
C SER A 95 6.05 12.23 17.67
N VAL A 96 5.69 12.13 16.40
CA VAL A 96 4.57 12.84 15.78
C VAL A 96 3.59 11.79 15.26
N ASP A 97 2.35 11.82 15.76
CA ASP A 97 1.34 10.86 15.34
C ASP A 97 0.92 11.12 13.88
N PRO A 98 0.67 10.10 13.04
CA PRO A 98 0.26 10.29 11.65
C PRO A 98 -1.02 11.12 11.47
N GLY A 99 -1.94 11.08 12.44
CA GLY A 99 -3.17 11.87 12.44
C GLY A 99 -3.04 13.25 13.08
N SER A 100 -1.83 13.69 13.46
CA SER A 100 -1.62 14.97 14.15
C SER A 100 -2.02 16.20 13.34
N PHE A 101 -1.81 16.15 12.03
CA PHE A 101 -1.97 17.30 11.12
C PHE A 101 -3.26 17.25 10.30
N TYR A 102 -4.25 16.49 10.75
CA TYR A 102 -5.50 16.32 10.02
C TYR A 102 -6.21 17.66 9.77
N ASN A 103 -6.77 17.81 8.57
CA ASN A 103 -7.58 18.97 8.16
C ASN A 103 -6.85 20.35 8.08
N LEU A 104 -5.52 20.37 8.08
CA LEU A 104 -4.71 21.60 7.97
C LEU A 104 -4.54 22.10 6.50
N LYS A 105 -5.66 22.30 5.81
CA LYS A 105 -5.70 22.49 4.34
C LYS A 105 -5.00 23.76 3.83
N VAL A 106 -4.96 24.81 4.65
CA VAL A 106 -4.37 26.12 4.31
C VAL A 106 -2.99 26.34 4.92
N LEU A 107 -2.43 25.32 5.60
CA LEU A 107 -1.10 25.43 6.19
C LEU A 107 -0.05 25.63 5.10
N HIS A 108 0.76 26.67 5.26
CA HIS A 108 1.81 27.04 4.31
C HIS A 108 3.20 26.70 4.83
N GLU A 109 3.38 26.76 6.14
CA GLU A 109 4.68 26.57 6.78
C GLU A 109 4.54 25.72 8.06
N LEU A 110 5.29 24.62 8.07
CA LEU A 110 5.43 23.71 9.20
C LEU A 110 6.90 23.70 9.62
N ARG A 111 7.16 24.08 10.87
CA ARG A 111 8.49 24.01 11.48
C ARG A 111 8.48 23.11 12.69
N LEU A 112 9.36 22.13 12.68
CA LEU A 112 9.55 21.13 13.73
C LEU A 112 11.02 21.06 14.15
N ASP A 113 11.76 22.14 13.95
CA ASP A 113 13.19 22.17 14.15
C ASP A 113 13.63 22.16 15.62
N GLY A 114 14.85 21.67 15.86
CA GLY A 114 15.43 21.61 17.20
C GLY A 114 14.73 20.62 18.13
N ASN A 115 14.16 19.55 17.58
CA ASN A 115 13.49 18.48 18.32
C ASN A 115 14.32 17.18 18.32
N MET A 116 13.71 16.06 18.76
CA MET A 116 14.33 14.74 18.83
C MET A 116 13.64 13.72 17.90
N ILE A 117 13.07 14.18 16.80
CA ILE A 117 12.26 13.35 15.89
C ILE A 117 13.16 12.39 15.13
N ALA A 118 12.98 11.09 15.36
CA ALA A 118 13.71 10.03 14.64
C ALA A 118 13.02 9.62 13.32
N THR A 119 11.69 9.71 13.27
CA THR A 119 10.87 9.37 12.10
C THR A 119 9.75 10.39 11.94
N PHE A 120 9.58 10.93 10.73
CA PHE A 120 8.50 11.85 10.39
C PHE A 120 7.37 11.13 9.64
N PRO A 121 6.08 11.39 9.94
CA PRO A 121 4.96 10.75 9.25
C PRO A 121 4.72 11.37 7.87
N TRP A 122 5.56 11.08 6.87
CA TRP A 122 5.51 11.71 5.54
C TRP A 122 4.13 11.69 4.86
N GLU A 123 3.34 10.65 5.08
CA GLU A 123 1.97 10.55 4.53
C GLU A 123 1.05 11.66 5.05
N SER A 124 1.25 12.17 6.27
CA SER A 124 0.42 13.23 6.85
C SER A 124 0.49 14.54 6.07
N LEU A 125 1.52 14.73 5.24
CA LEU A 125 1.62 15.88 4.33
C LEU A 125 0.46 15.95 3.33
N LYS A 126 -0.26 14.85 3.07
CA LYS A 126 -1.48 14.84 2.26
C LYS A 126 -2.60 15.72 2.83
N GLU A 127 -2.61 15.91 4.16
CA GLU A 127 -3.59 16.75 4.86
C GLU A 127 -3.27 18.25 4.74
N MET A 128 -2.08 18.58 4.21
CA MET A 128 -1.55 19.94 4.07
C MET A 128 -1.17 20.25 2.60
N PRO A 129 -2.11 20.23 1.64
CA PRO A 129 -1.83 20.42 0.21
C PRO A 129 -1.24 21.79 -0.15
N SER A 130 -1.44 22.79 0.72
CA SER A 130 -0.94 24.16 0.56
C SER A 130 0.47 24.37 1.13
N LEU A 131 1.08 23.33 1.73
CA LEU A 131 2.38 23.42 2.37
C LEU A 131 3.46 23.74 1.32
N ARG A 132 4.35 24.68 1.67
CA ARG A 132 5.48 25.11 0.83
C ARG A 132 6.80 25.03 1.58
N THR A 133 6.76 25.25 2.89
CA THR A 133 7.93 25.27 3.77
C THR A 133 7.79 24.14 4.79
N LEU A 134 8.75 23.21 4.77
CA LEU A 134 8.90 22.18 5.78
C LEU A 134 10.31 22.28 6.37
N ASP A 135 10.37 22.55 7.67
CA ASP A 135 11.62 22.64 8.41
C ASP A 135 11.69 21.52 9.45
N LEU A 136 12.64 20.62 9.26
CA LEU A 136 12.97 19.49 10.12
C LEU A 136 14.44 19.56 10.57
N HIS A 137 15.07 20.74 10.51
CA HIS A 137 16.47 20.88 10.87
C HIS A 137 16.73 20.50 12.33
N ASN A 138 17.95 20.06 12.63
CA ASN A 138 18.38 19.74 13.99
C ASN A 138 17.43 18.73 14.69
N ASN A 139 17.25 17.58 14.05
CA ASN A 139 16.45 16.46 14.54
C ASN A 139 17.29 15.16 14.52
N ARG A 140 16.65 14.00 14.60
CA ARG A 140 17.32 12.68 14.61
C ARG A 140 16.90 11.79 13.45
N LEU A 141 16.46 12.36 12.33
CA LEU A 141 15.99 11.61 11.17
C LEU A 141 17.12 10.73 10.62
N THR A 142 16.84 9.43 10.46
CA THR A 142 17.81 8.44 9.96
C THR A 142 17.61 8.11 8.48
N SER A 143 16.41 8.32 7.94
CA SER A 143 16.06 8.00 6.56
C SER A 143 14.85 8.79 6.06
N ILE A 144 14.79 9.02 4.75
CA ILE A 144 13.60 9.49 4.05
C ILE A 144 13.11 8.36 3.14
N PRO A 145 11.90 7.81 3.38
CA PRO A 145 11.35 6.72 2.59
C PRO A 145 10.96 7.18 1.19
N VAL A 146 11.00 6.27 0.19
CA VAL A 146 10.61 6.58 -1.21
C VAL A 146 9.15 7.01 -1.29
N GLU A 147 8.31 6.46 -0.42
CA GLU A 147 6.90 6.77 -0.28
C GLU A 147 6.65 8.25 0.09
N ALA A 148 7.67 8.99 0.57
CA ALA A 148 7.55 10.41 0.85
C ALA A 148 7.47 11.28 -0.43
N ALA A 149 8.08 10.84 -1.54
CA ALA A 149 8.16 11.60 -2.78
C ALA A 149 6.85 12.23 -3.28
N PRO A 150 5.72 11.49 -3.41
CA PRO A 150 4.47 12.06 -3.91
C PRO A 150 3.96 13.23 -3.05
N TYR A 151 4.33 13.27 -1.76
CA TYR A 151 3.90 14.32 -0.85
C TYR A 151 4.84 15.53 -0.80
N LEU A 152 6.07 15.39 -1.34
CA LEU A 152 7.07 16.47 -1.39
C LEU A 152 6.96 17.33 -2.67
N VAL A 153 6.06 17.00 -3.59
CA VAL A 153 5.95 17.64 -4.91
C VAL A 153 5.70 19.15 -4.83
N ASN A 154 4.96 19.59 -3.82
CA ASN A 154 4.58 20.99 -3.63
C ASN A 154 5.56 21.77 -2.73
N ILE A 155 6.55 21.11 -2.14
CA ILE A 155 7.48 21.74 -1.19
C ILE A 155 8.55 22.51 -1.96
N THR A 156 8.75 23.78 -1.57
CA THR A 156 9.74 24.67 -2.17
C THR A 156 10.86 25.05 -1.22
N TYR A 157 10.67 24.83 0.08
CA TYR A 157 11.71 24.95 1.09
C TYR A 157 11.66 23.68 1.94
N LEU A 158 12.72 22.88 1.88
CA LEU A 158 12.91 21.73 2.75
C LEU A 158 14.24 21.83 3.46
N ASP A 159 14.19 21.96 4.78
CA ASP A 159 15.39 21.84 5.62
C ASP A 159 15.38 20.50 6.35
N ILE A 160 16.35 19.66 6.04
CA ILE A 160 16.62 18.39 6.73
C ILE A 160 18.09 18.35 7.18
N SER A 161 18.74 19.51 7.30
CA SER A 161 20.10 19.64 7.79
C SER A 161 20.21 19.24 9.26
N SER A 162 21.43 18.98 9.73
CA SER A 162 21.69 18.62 11.13
C SER A 162 20.84 17.42 11.61
N ASN A 163 20.74 16.38 10.79
CA ASN A 163 20.03 15.14 11.12
C ASN A 163 21.01 13.96 11.18
N LYS A 164 20.52 12.72 11.04
CA LYS A 164 21.31 11.47 11.04
C LYS A 164 21.17 10.71 9.71
N LEU A 165 20.93 11.45 8.62
CA LEU A 165 20.82 10.87 7.29
C LEU A 165 22.18 10.42 6.79
N THR A 166 22.29 9.17 6.35
CA THR A 166 23.51 8.63 5.74
C THR A 166 23.42 8.58 4.21
N THR A 167 22.22 8.52 3.65
CA THR A 167 21.98 8.54 2.21
C THR A 167 20.57 9.05 1.91
N LEU A 168 20.34 9.49 0.67
CA LEU A 168 18.99 9.63 0.11
C LEU A 168 18.78 8.48 -0.90
N PRO A 169 17.67 7.73 -0.83
CA PRO A 169 17.42 6.65 -1.79
C PRO A 169 17.42 7.17 -3.23
N SER A 170 18.09 6.47 -4.15
CA SER A 170 18.14 6.89 -5.56
C SER A 170 16.76 7.00 -6.20
N ASP A 171 15.84 6.09 -5.84
CA ASP A 171 14.49 6.08 -6.37
C ASP A 171 13.69 7.30 -5.86
N LEU A 172 14.01 7.83 -4.68
CA LEU A 172 13.46 9.09 -4.16
C LEU A 172 14.00 10.27 -4.98
N VAL A 173 15.31 10.31 -5.20
CA VAL A 173 15.98 11.36 -5.98
C VAL A 173 15.49 11.39 -7.44
N ASP A 174 15.18 10.23 -8.03
CA ASP A 174 14.69 10.14 -9.42
C ASP A 174 13.32 10.79 -9.65
N ILE A 175 12.46 10.79 -8.62
CA ILE A 175 11.07 11.25 -8.73
C ILE A 175 10.83 12.60 -8.07
N TRP A 176 11.68 12.99 -7.12
CA TRP A 176 11.52 14.23 -6.39
C TRP A 176 11.81 15.43 -7.32
N PRO A 177 10.87 16.38 -7.52
CA PRO A 177 11.00 17.48 -8.49
C PRO A 177 12.29 18.31 -8.48
N PRO A 178 12.97 18.58 -7.35
CA PRO A 178 14.27 19.26 -7.39
C PRO A 178 15.34 18.49 -8.17
N PHE A 179 15.16 17.19 -8.38
CA PHE A 179 16.17 16.29 -8.92
C PHE A 179 15.74 15.55 -10.19
N SER A 180 14.43 15.42 -10.43
CA SER A 180 13.89 14.72 -11.61
C SER A 180 13.90 15.56 -12.91
N GLY A 181 14.28 16.84 -12.84
CA GLY A 181 14.25 17.77 -13.98
C GLY A 181 12.83 18.15 -14.43
N VAL A 182 11.80 17.65 -13.75
CA VAL A 182 10.39 17.99 -13.98
C VAL A 182 10.07 19.20 -13.11
N LEU A 183 9.98 20.38 -13.73
CA LEU A 183 9.59 21.62 -13.06
C LEU A 183 8.21 21.43 -12.40
N PRO A 184 8.09 21.64 -11.07
CA PRO A 184 6.80 21.70 -10.43
C PRO A 184 6.20 23.07 -10.80
N SER A 185 5.21 23.06 -11.71
CA SER A 185 4.43 24.21 -12.15
C SER A 185 4.95 24.99 -13.38
N ALA A 186 3.99 25.56 -14.12
CA ALA A 186 4.17 26.39 -15.31
C ALA A 186 4.94 27.73 -15.08
N ASN A 187 5.44 27.94 -13.86
CA ASN A 187 6.28 29.09 -13.51
C ASN A 187 7.74 28.66 -13.48
N ALA A 188 8.44 28.87 -14.59
CA ALA A 188 9.86 28.55 -14.82
C ALA A 188 10.87 29.25 -13.88
N SER A 189 10.42 29.93 -12.82
CA SER A 189 11.23 30.75 -11.91
C SER A 189 11.23 30.28 -10.45
N GLN A 190 10.44 29.27 -10.08
CA GLN A 190 10.33 28.85 -8.69
C GLN A 190 11.55 28.01 -8.28
N LYS A 191 12.42 28.62 -7.46
CA LYS A 191 13.60 27.96 -6.89
C LYS A 191 13.20 27.09 -5.70
N ILE A 192 13.78 25.90 -5.61
CA ILE A 192 13.61 24.99 -4.48
C ILE A 192 14.83 25.15 -3.56
N VAL A 193 14.62 25.47 -2.29
CA VAL A 193 15.68 25.62 -1.30
C VAL A 193 15.79 24.33 -0.49
N LEU A 194 16.99 23.74 -0.45
CA LEU A 194 17.27 22.49 0.26
C LEU A 194 18.39 22.66 1.29
N GLY A 195 18.12 22.29 2.53
CA GLY A 195 19.11 22.15 3.60
C GLY A 195 19.49 20.69 3.77
N LEU A 196 20.74 20.34 3.46
CA LEU A 196 21.26 18.96 3.48
C LEU A 196 22.54 18.81 4.33
N GLN A 197 23.13 19.92 4.75
CA GLN A 197 24.37 19.98 5.51
C GLN A 197 24.25 19.31 6.89
N ASP A 198 25.39 19.06 7.52
CA ASP A 198 25.49 18.49 8.87
C ASP A 198 24.77 17.13 9.06
N ASN A 199 24.72 16.34 7.99
CA ASN A 199 24.28 14.95 8.03
C ASN A 199 25.49 14.01 7.87
N PRO A 200 25.49 12.82 8.51
CA PRO A 200 26.56 11.84 8.41
C PRO A 200 26.52 11.08 7.08
N TRP A 201 26.66 11.79 5.95
CA TRP A 201 26.58 11.22 4.61
C TRP A 201 27.62 10.12 4.38
N TYR A 202 27.15 8.93 4.01
CA TYR A 202 27.99 7.79 3.66
C TYR A 202 28.18 7.76 2.14
N CYS A 203 29.36 8.18 1.70
CA CYS A 203 29.73 8.36 0.32
C CYS A 203 30.14 7.06 -0.36
N ASP A 204 29.15 6.25 -0.70
CA ASP A 204 29.28 5.11 -1.59
C ASP A 204 28.45 5.30 -2.87
N CYS A 205 28.29 4.23 -3.65
CA CYS A 205 27.52 4.29 -4.88
C CYS A 205 26.04 4.71 -4.70
N ARG A 206 25.43 4.52 -3.51
CA ARG A 206 24.01 4.85 -3.27
C ARG A 206 23.74 6.35 -3.28
N ILE A 207 24.71 7.17 -2.86
CA ILE A 207 24.59 8.63 -2.82
C ILE A 207 25.08 9.32 -4.11
N SER A 208 25.58 8.55 -5.08
CA SER A 208 26.17 9.04 -6.34
C SER A 208 25.36 10.13 -7.04
N LYS A 209 24.05 9.93 -7.19
CA LYS A 209 23.15 10.91 -7.81
C LYS A 209 23.13 12.24 -7.06
N LEU A 210 23.10 12.21 -5.73
CA LEU A 210 23.12 13.43 -4.91
C LEU A 210 24.45 14.18 -5.07
N ILE A 211 25.56 13.45 -5.14
CA ILE A 211 26.88 14.03 -5.40
C ILE A 211 26.93 14.65 -6.80
N GLU A 212 26.44 13.97 -7.83
CA GLU A 212 26.35 14.50 -9.19
C GLU A 212 25.52 15.80 -9.25
N LEU A 213 24.37 15.83 -8.57
CA LEU A 213 23.53 17.02 -8.48
C LEU A 213 24.23 18.19 -7.81
N SER A 214 25.01 17.95 -6.76
CA SER A 214 25.82 18.99 -6.12
C SER A 214 26.90 19.58 -7.03
N LYS A 215 27.38 18.81 -8.02
CA LYS A 215 28.37 19.24 -9.03
C LYS A 215 27.72 19.99 -10.18
N MET A 216 26.50 19.62 -10.55
CA MET A 216 25.77 20.12 -11.72
C MET A 216 24.88 21.35 -11.41
N ALA A 217 25.21 22.16 -10.41
CA ALA A 217 24.35 23.24 -9.90
C ALA A 217 24.08 24.39 -10.91
N SER A 218 23.25 24.11 -11.90
CA SER A 218 22.63 25.05 -12.84
C SER A 218 21.11 24.83 -12.88
N ILE A 219 20.42 25.32 -11.82
CA ILE A 219 18.98 25.71 -11.65
C ILE A 219 17.93 24.56 -11.77
N PRO A 220 16.93 24.40 -10.86
CA PRO A 220 16.32 25.34 -9.90
C PRO A 220 16.50 25.03 -8.41
N VAL A 221 17.53 24.27 -8.03
CA VAL A 221 17.82 23.96 -6.61
C VAL A 221 18.84 24.94 -6.03
N VAL A 222 18.53 25.51 -4.88
CA VAL A 222 19.42 26.33 -4.06
C VAL A 222 19.74 25.54 -2.80
N LEU A 223 20.97 25.05 -2.69
CA LEU A 223 21.44 24.48 -1.43
C LEU A 223 21.67 25.61 -0.44
N MET A 224 21.18 25.46 0.79
CA MET A 224 21.39 26.43 1.87
C MET A 224 22.89 26.56 2.19
N ASP A 225 23.59 25.44 2.16
CA ASP A 225 25.04 25.37 2.22
C ASP A 225 25.57 24.52 1.06
N GLN A 226 26.57 25.04 0.35
CA GLN A 226 27.21 24.35 -0.77
C GLN A 226 28.30 23.37 -0.32
N VAL A 227 28.68 23.39 0.96
CA VAL A 227 29.80 22.65 1.54
C VAL A 227 29.33 21.30 2.11
N LEU A 228 28.72 20.47 1.27
CA LEU A 228 28.35 19.11 1.66
C LEU A 228 29.61 18.23 1.73
N THR A 229 29.80 17.53 2.85
CA THR A 229 30.94 16.65 3.11
C THR A 229 30.50 15.22 3.37
N CYS A 230 31.35 14.28 2.98
CA CYS A 230 31.24 12.88 3.32
C CYS A 230 31.63 12.66 4.79
N ASN A 231 30.90 11.83 5.50
CA ASN A 231 31.24 11.38 6.85
C ASN A 231 31.94 10.01 6.83
N GLY A 232 31.58 9.16 5.89
CA GLY A 232 32.25 7.88 5.61
C GLY A 232 32.16 7.54 4.12
N PRO A 233 32.80 6.46 3.66
CA PRO A 233 33.75 5.61 4.38
C PRO A 233 35.04 6.36 4.78
N GLU A 234 35.92 5.76 5.59
CA GLU A 234 37.11 6.42 6.18
C GLU A 234 38.00 7.14 5.14
N ASN A 235 38.14 6.56 3.94
CA ASN A 235 38.89 7.13 2.83
C ASN A 235 38.27 8.42 2.26
N LEU A 236 36.98 8.65 2.47
CA LEU A 236 36.24 9.83 1.99
C LEU A 236 35.77 10.73 3.12
N ALA A 237 35.99 10.38 4.39
CA ALA A 237 35.58 11.21 5.52
C ALA A 237 36.18 12.63 5.44
N GLY A 238 35.33 13.66 5.52
CA GLY A 238 35.68 15.07 5.37
C GLY A 238 35.85 15.56 3.93
N VAL A 239 35.78 14.68 2.92
CA VAL A 239 35.87 15.06 1.52
C VAL A 239 34.58 15.76 1.08
N LEU A 240 34.71 16.88 0.37
CA LEU A 240 33.57 17.61 -0.20
C LEU A 240 32.93 16.81 -1.33
N PHE A 241 31.60 16.87 -1.46
CA PHE A 241 30.86 16.19 -2.52
C PHE A 241 31.41 16.54 -3.92
N GLN A 242 31.80 17.80 -4.16
CA GLN A 242 32.36 18.23 -5.44
C GLN A 242 33.67 17.51 -5.82
N ARG A 243 34.40 17.01 -4.83
CA ARG A 243 35.68 16.30 -4.99
C ARG A 243 35.61 14.81 -4.65
N ALA A 244 34.45 14.32 -4.20
CA ALA A 244 34.27 12.92 -3.88
C ALA A 244 34.30 12.07 -5.16
N GLU A 245 35.23 11.13 -5.18
CA GLU A 245 35.34 10.06 -6.16
C GLU A 245 34.83 8.78 -5.49
N LEU A 246 33.67 8.32 -5.94
CA LEU A 246 33.02 7.15 -5.37
C LEU A 246 33.63 5.87 -5.94
N ASP A 247 33.64 4.81 -5.12
CA ASP A 247 34.00 3.48 -5.56
C ASP A 247 33.14 3.05 -6.77
N GLN A 248 33.72 2.20 -7.63
CA GLN A 248 33.12 1.80 -8.90
C GLN A 248 31.74 1.17 -8.72
N CYS A 249 30.72 1.96 -9.04
CA CYS A 249 29.35 1.49 -9.23
C CYS A 249 29.32 0.38 -10.29
N LEU A 250 28.80 -0.80 -9.94
CA LEU A 250 28.70 -1.94 -10.85
C LEU A 250 27.26 -2.13 -11.31
N LYS A 251 27.02 -2.01 -12.61
CA LYS A 251 25.72 -2.33 -13.23
C LYS A 251 25.30 -3.76 -12.92
N PRO A 252 24.00 -4.04 -12.80
CA PRO A 252 23.54 -5.38 -12.52
C PRO A 252 23.93 -6.35 -13.63
N SER A 253 24.38 -7.54 -13.27
CA SER A 253 24.51 -8.69 -14.16
C SER A 253 23.56 -9.77 -13.67
N VAL A 254 22.71 -10.26 -14.56
CA VAL A 254 21.66 -11.21 -14.24
C VAL A 254 21.89 -12.53 -14.98
N ARG A 255 21.66 -13.64 -14.29
CA ARG A 255 21.79 -15.01 -14.79
C ARG A 255 20.58 -15.82 -14.37
N VAL A 256 20.15 -16.74 -15.22
CA VAL A 256 19.03 -17.65 -14.95
C VAL A 256 19.53 -19.09 -14.92
N SER A 257 18.88 -19.95 -14.15
CA SER A 257 19.29 -21.36 -14.03
C SER A 257 19.10 -22.15 -15.34
N ALA A 258 18.12 -21.77 -16.14
CA ALA A 258 17.84 -22.35 -17.45
C ALA A 258 17.18 -21.30 -18.35
N THR A 259 17.50 -21.31 -19.65
CA THR A 259 16.86 -20.43 -20.65
C THR A 259 15.53 -21.00 -21.14
N LYS A 260 15.35 -22.32 -21.08
CA LYS A 260 14.11 -23.02 -21.42
C LYS A 260 13.85 -24.14 -20.43
N ILE A 261 12.60 -24.24 -19.96
CA ILE A 261 12.13 -25.32 -19.08
C ILE A 261 10.91 -25.96 -19.72
N THR A 262 10.96 -27.28 -19.87
CA THR A 262 9.81 -28.07 -20.31
C THR A 262 9.30 -28.88 -19.13
N SER A 263 8.00 -28.82 -18.86
CA SER A 263 7.40 -29.54 -17.73
C SER A 263 6.00 -30.06 -18.09
N SER A 264 5.59 -31.16 -17.48
CA SER A 264 4.29 -31.77 -17.76
C SER A 264 3.14 -31.00 -17.10
N LEU A 265 1.97 -31.05 -17.73
CA LEU A 265 0.72 -30.49 -17.18
C LEU A 265 0.50 -30.94 -15.71
N GLY A 266 0.22 -29.98 -14.82
CA GLY A 266 -0.05 -30.23 -13.40
C GLY A 266 1.20 -30.32 -12.51
N SER A 267 2.41 -30.21 -13.07
CA SER A 267 3.66 -30.18 -12.30
C SER A 267 3.88 -28.83 -11.60
N ASN A 268 4.78 -28.82 -10.61
CA ASN A 268 5.28 -27.60 -9.98
C ASN A 268 6.63 -27.23 -10.59
N VAL A 269 6.82 -25.96 -10.95
CA VAL A 269 8.04 -25.46 -11.61
C VAL A 269 8.63 -24.31 -10.81
N LEU A 270 9.95 -24.32 -10.65
CA LEU A 270 10.70 -23.26 -9.99
C LEU A 270 11.58 -22.56 -11.02
N LEU A 271 11.41 -21.24 -11.17
CA LEU A 271 12.27 -20.42 -12.02
C LEU A 271 13.25 -19.66 -11.12
N ARG A 272 14.56 -19.89 -11.30
CA ARG A 272 15.61 -19.22 -10.51
C ARG A 272 16.32 -18.15 -11.34
N CYS A 273 16.52 -17.00 -10.71
CA CYS A 273 17.28 -15.87 -11.23
C CYS A 273 18.28 -15.37 -10.18
N ASP A 274 19.53 -15.19 -10.61
CA ASP A 274 20.66 -14.73 -9.81
C ASP A 274 21.14 -13.39 -10.36
N ALA A 275 21.39 -12.42 -9.49
CA ALA A 275 21.81 -11.08 -9.83
C ALA A 275 23.04 -10.67 -9.01
N THR A 276 23.98 -10.00 -9.68
CA THR A 276 25.19 -9.42 -9.08
C THR A 276 25.32 -7.97 -9.50
N GLY A 277 25.93 -7.11 -8.69
CA GLY A 277 26.13 -5.70 -8.99
C GLY A 277 26.28 -4.88 -7.71
N PHE A 278 26.71 -3.62 -7.79
CA PHE A 278 26.91 -2.77 -6.61
C PHE A 278 26.25 -1.40 -6.82
N PRO A 279 25.32 -0.98 -5.94
CA PRO A 279 24.78 -1.67 -4.77
C PRO A 279 23.95 -2.91 -5.16
N THR A 280 23.60 -3.73 -4.16
CA THR A 280 22.80 -4.96 -4.34
C THR A 280 21.57 -4.69 -5.21
N PRO A 281 21.44 -5.36 -6.38
CA PRO A 281 20.34 -5.08 -7.29
C PRO A 281 19.00 -5.62 -6.78
N THR A 282 17.92 -4.90 -7.06
CA THR A 282 16.54 -5.36 -6.83
C THR A 282 16.10 -6.28 -7.97
N LEU A 283 15.28 -7.29 -7.66
CA LEU A 283 14.82 -8.33 -8.58
C LEU A 283 13.29 -8.30 -8.72
N LEU A 284 12.80 -8.23 -9.96
CA LEU A 284 11.38 -8.22 -10.29
C LEU A 284 11.05 -9.24 -11.38
N TRP A 285 10.08 -10.12 -11.12
CA TRP A 285 9.54 -11.04 -12.11
C TRP A 285 8.36 -10.43 -12.85
N THR A 286 8.35 -10.58 -14.17
CA THR A 286 7.24 -10.18 -15.05
C THR A 286 7.10 -11.22 -16.15
N ARG A 287 5.93 -11.38 -16.75
CA ARG A 287 5.85 -12.07 -18.05
C ARG A 287 6.39 -11.16 -19.15
N ALA A 288 6.80 -11.73 -20.28
CA ALA A 288 7.34 -10.98 -21.41
C ALA A 288 6.34 -9.93 -21.95
N ASP A 289 5.04 -10.22 -21.89
CA ASP A 289 3.94 -9.30 -22.25
C ASP A 289 3.76 -8.13 -21.27
N GLY A 290 4.51 -8.08 -20.17
CA GLY A 290 4.45 -7.02 -19.16
C GLY A 290 3.48 -7.30 -18.02
N THR A 291 2.74 -8.40 -18.05
CA THR A 291 1.84 -8.76 -16.95
C THR A 291 2.63 -9.13 -15.68
N ALA A 292 2.13 -8.65 -14.54
CA ALA A 292 2.69 -8.99 -13.24
C ALA A 292 2.42 -10.48 -12.93
N VAL A 293 3.42 -11.15 -12.36
CA VAL A 293 3.30 -12.56 -12.00
C VAL A 293 2.76 -12.65 -10.58
N ASN A 294 1.54 -13.17 -10.42
CA ASN A 294 0.91 -13.37 -9.11
C ASN A 294 1.19 -14.77 -8.56
N ASN A 295 2.46 -15.07 -8.35
CA ASN A 295 2.91 -16.36 -7.82
C ASN A 295 3.81 -16.12 -6.61
N THR A 296 4.06 -17.17 -5.84
CA THR A 296 4.95 -17.10 -4.68
C THR A 296 6.38 -16.84 -5.15
N VAL A 297 6.97 -15.76 -4.63
CA VAL A 297 8.35 -15.35 -4.91
C VAL A 297 9.15 -15.43 -3.62
N VAL A 298 10.31 -16.10 -3.67
CA VAL A 298 11.30 -16.12 -2.58
C VAL A 298 12.53 -15.35 -3.05
N GLN A 299 13.05 -14.43 -2.24
CA GLN A 299 14.26 -13.68 -2.53
C GLN A 299 15.18 -13.62 -1.33
N GLU A 300 16.49 -13.73 -1.56
CA GLU A 300 17.50 -13.57 -0.51
C GLU A 300 18.71 -12.80 -1.03
N SER A 301 19.50 -12.26 -0.10
CA SER A 301 20.75 -11.54 -0.39
C SER A 301 21.87 -12.14 0.46
N PRO A 302 22.63 -13.12 -0.08
CA PRO A 302 23.68 -13.82 0.67
C PRO A 302 24.84 -12.92 1.11
N GLY A 303 25.00 -11.77 0.45
CA GLY A 303 26.01 -10.78 0.75
C GLY A 303 25.73 -9.49 0.00
N GLU A 304 26.52 -8.46 0.29
CA GLU A 304 26.43 -7.21 -0.44
C GLU A 304 26.77 -7.43 -1.92
N GLY A 305 25.96 -6.83 -2.77
CA GLY A 305 26.07 -6.93 -4.21
C GLY A 305 25.56 -8.22 -4.85
N VAL A 306 24.99 -9.15 -4.06
CA VAL A 306 24.44 -10.41 -4.58
C VAL A 306 22.99 -10.58 -4.13
N ARG A 307 22.10 -10.89 -5.07
CA ARG A 307 20.70 -11.21 -4.79
C ARG A 307 20.24 -12.35 -5.68
N TRP A 308 19.41 -13.24 -5.17
CA TRP A 308 18.76 -14.26 -5.97
C TRP A 308 17.26 -14.29 -5.69
N SER A 309 16.50 -14.82 -6.64
CA SER A 309 15.05 -14.90 -6.60
C SER A 309 14.55 -16.19 -7.24
N ILE A 310 13.57 -16.82 -6.61
CA ILE A 310 12.87 -18.01 -7.13
C ILE A 310 11.38 -17.68 -7.26
N LEU A 311 10.84 -17.91 -8.45
CA LEU A 311 9.41 -17.85 -8.74
C LEU A 311 8.85 -19.28 -8.78
N SER A 312 7.87 -19.58 -7.92
CA SER A 312 7.27 -20.93 -7.86
C SER A 312 5.89 -20.96 -8.51
N LEU A 313 5.80 -21.70 -9.61
CA LEU A 313 4.56 -21.99 -10.33
C LEU A 313 4.02 -23.34 -9.84
N HIS A 314 2.79 -23.36 -9.36
CA HIS A 314 2.16 -24.54 -8.78
C HIS A 314 1.07 -25.04 -9.72
N ILE A 315 1.04 -26.35 -9.97
CA ILE A 315 0.02 -27.02 -10.79
C ILE A 315 -0.14 -26.32 -12.16
N ILE A 316 0.95 -26.31 -12.94
CA ILE A 316 1.01 -25.55 -14.20
C ILE A 316 -0.03 -26.04 -15.22
N THR A 317 -0.59 -25.09 -15.96
CA THR A 317 -1.52 -25.29 -17.07
C THR A 317 -0.92 -24.79 -18.38
N PHE A 318 -1.53 -25.11 -19.52
CA PHE A 318 -1.10 -24.54 -20.82
C PHE A 318 -1.15 -23.00 -20.87
N LYS A 319 -1.93 -22.35 -19.99
CA LYS A 319 -1.95 -20.88 -19.88
C LYS A 319 -0.71 -20.32 -19.20
N ASP A 320 -0.01 -21.13 -18.43
CA ASP A 320 1.18 -20.71 -17.72
C ASP A 320 2.42 -20.71 -18.62
N ALA A 321 2.35 -21.39 -19.76
CA ALA A 321 3.39 -21.39 -20.78
C ALA A 321 3.70 -19.96 -21.30
N GLY A 322 4.93 -19.77 -21.75
CA GLY A 322 5.41 -18.50 -22.28
C GLY A 322 6.70 -18.03 -21.63
N ASP A 323 7.06 -16.79 -21.92
CA ASP A 323 8.34 -16.22 -21.53
C ASP A 323 8.21 -15.45 -20.22
N TYR A 324 9.00 -15.85 -19.23
CA TYR A 324 9.15 -15.17 -17.96
C TYR A 324 10.41 -14.33 -18.00
N ARG A 325 10.30 -13.08 -17.56
CA ARG A 325 11.37 -12.10 -17.57
C ARG A 325 11.73 -11.72 -16.14
N CYS A 326 12.99 -11.92 -15.81
CA CYS A 326 13.61 -11.48 -14.58
C CYS A 326 14.31 -10.14 -14.84
N LYS A 327 13.77 -9.04 -14.29
CA LYS A 327 14.34 -7.70 -14.37
C LYS A 327 15.14 -7.39 -13.11
N THR A 328 16.31 -6.79 -13.28
CA THR A 328 17.19 -6.34 -12.21
C THR A 328 17.52 -4.87 -12.36
N LYS A 329 17.58 -4.13 -11.24
CA LYS A 329 17.92 -2.70 -11.22
C LYS A 329 18.78 -2.36 -10.01
N ASN A 330 19.77 -1.49 -10.19
CA ASN A 330 20.38 -0.71 -9.12
C ASN A 330 20.64 0.73 -9.62
N VAL A 331 21.34 1.55 -8.84
CA VAL A 331 21.65 2.95 -9.20
C VAL A 331 22.57 3.06 -10.41
N ALA A 332 23.40 2.04 -10.65
CA ALA A 332 24.36 2.02 -11.74
C ALA A 332 23.70 1.65 -13.08
N GLY A 333 22.61 0.89 -13.06
CA GLY A 333 21.85 0.54 -14.27
C GLY A 333 20.85 -0.59 -14.07
N ASN A 334 20.46 -1.21 -15.19
CA ASN A 334 19.49 -2.29 -15.25
C ASN A 334 20.01 -3.45 -16.11
N ALA A 335 19.50 -4.65 -15.85
CA ALA A 335 19.72 -5.83 -16.69
C ALA A 335 18.53 -6.78 -16.62
N GLU A 336 18.34 -7.58 -17.65
CA GLU A 336 17.22 -8.53 -17.72
C GLU A 336 17.64 -9.87 -18.34
N ALA A 337 16.96 -10.93 -17.90
CA ALA A 337 17.11 -12.28 -18.43
C ALA A 337 15.73 -12.94 -18.59
N TYR A 338 15.67 -13.91 -19.50
CA TYR A 338 14.42 -14.56 -19.91
C TYR A 338 14.49 -16.07 -19.70
N ILE A 339 13.36 -16.66 -19.31
CA ILE A 339 13.14 -18.10 -19.16
C ILE A 339 11.86 -18.48 -19.88
N THR A 340 11.95 -19.32 -20.90
CA THR A 340 10.78 -19.84 -21.63
C THR A 340 10.25 -21.10 -20.96
N LEU A 341 8.98 -21.10 -20.55
CA LEU A 341 8.28 -22.28 -20.03
C LEU A 341 7.43 -22.92 -21.14
N SER A 342 7.72 -24.18 -21.47
CA SER A 342 6.87 -25.03 -22.30
C SER A 342 6.17 -26.09 -21.46
N VAL A 343 4.87 -26.26 -21.68
CA VAL A 343 4.04 -27.24 -20.97
C VAL A 343 3.74 -28.41 -21.88
N ASP A 344 4.27 -29.58 -21.54
CA ASP A 344 4.05 -30.82 -22.27
C ASP A 344 2.76 -31.49 -21.80
N GLY A 345 1.91 -31.85 -22.75
CA GLY A 345 0.69 -32.59 -22.51
C GLY A 345 -0.11 -32.75 -23.80
N VAL A 346 -0.89 -33.82 -23.89
CA VAL A 346 -1.83 -33.99 -25.01
C VAL A 346 -2.99 -33.01 -24.76
N GLN A 347 -3.02 -31.91 -25.51
CA GLN A 347 -4.23 -31.10 -25.60
C GLN A 347 -5.29 -32.02 -26.23
N ALA A 348 -6.36 -32.34 -25.50
CA ALA A 348 -7.47 -33.11 -26.04
C ALA A 348 -8.21 -32.24 -27.07
N SER A 349 -7.63 -32.09 -28.26
CA SER A 349 -8.19 -31.36 -29.38
C SER A 349 -8.71 -32.37 -30.41
N THR A 350 -9.84 -33.00 -30.11
CA THR A 350 -10.79 -33.52 -31.10
C THR A 350 -12.17 -33.70 -30.45
N PRO A 351 -13.25 -33.07 -30.96
CA PRO A 351 -14.59 -33.60 -30.76
C PRO A 351 -14.65 -34.94 -31.52
N SER A 352 -14.86 -36.04 -30.81
CA SER A 352 -15.23 -37.30 -31.48
C SER A 352 -16.51 -37.06 -32.31
N PRO A 353 -16.60 -37.59 -33.54
CA PRO A 353 -17.85 -37.52 -34.31
C PRO A 353 -19.00 -38.15 -33.50
N PRO A 354 -20.25 -37.67 -33.63
CA PRO A 354 -21.36 -38.31 -32.94
C PRO A 354 -21.47 -39.77 -33.41
N LEU A 355 -21.37 -40.70 -32.46
CA LEU A 355 -21.72 -42.10 -32.71
C LEU A 355 -23.20 -42.17 -33.07
N ASN A 356 -23.50 -42.52 -34.34
CA ASN A 356 -24.83 -42.90 -34.77
C ASN A 356 -25.23 -44.22 -34.09
N ILE A 357 -25.91 -44.14 -32.95
CA ILE A 357 -26.61 -45.27 -32.34
C ILE A 357 -27.98 -45.38 -33.01
N THR A 358 -28.02 -45.95 -34.21
CA THR A 358 -29.25 -46.48 -34.82
C THR A 358 -29.29 -47.99 -34.63
N LYS A 359 -29.51 -48.43 -33.39
CA LYS A 359 -30.09 -49.75 -33.08
C LYS A 359 -30.64 -49.72 -31.66
N ARG A 360 -31.96 -49.79 -31.57
CA ARG A 360 -32.73 -49.93 -30.33
C ARG A 360 -32.40 -51.32 -29.76
N PRO A 361 -31.96 -51.47 -28.49
CA PRO A 361 -31.71 -52.80 -27.92
C PRO A 361 -33.03 -53.55 -27.76
N ASP A 362 -33.01 -54.84 -28.09
CA ASP A 362 -34.16 -55.73 -28.03
C ASP A 362 -34.65 -55.93 -26.57
N ASP A 363 -35.98 -56.02 -26.39
CA ASP A 363 -36.71 -56.00 -25.10
C ASP A 363 -36.34 -57.16 -24.14
N GLN A 364 -35.60 -58.16 -24.65
CA GLN A 364 -35.09 -59.27 -23.85
C GLN A 364 -33.81 -58.91 -23.06
N THR A 365 -33.01 -57.95 -23.52
CA THR A 365 -31.75 -57.55 -22.85
C THR A 365 -32.02 -56.75 -21.58
N VAL A 366 -33.09 -55.96 -21.56
CA VAL A 366 -33.50 -55.14 -20.40
C VAL A 366 -34.12 -56.02 -19.30
N LYS A 367 -34.88 -57.05 -19.67
CA LYS A 367 -35.45 -58.02 -18.70
C LYS A 367 -34.38 -58.84 -17.97
N HIS A 368 -33.26 -59.16 -18.63
CA HIS A 368 -32.16 -59.90 -18.00
C HIS A 368 -31.34 -59.01 -17.04
N MET A 369 -31.20 -57.71 -17.33
CA MET A 369 -30.54 -56.76 -16.43
C MET A 369 -31.40 -56.40 -15.20
N MET A 370 -32.72 -56.26 -15.34
CA MET A 370 -33.61 -55.96 -14.20
C MET A 370 -33.74 -57.15 -13.23
N ASN A 371 -33.76 -58.40 -13.74
CA ASN A 371 -33.77 -59.58 -12.86
C ASN A 371 -32.47 -59.71 -12.03
N ASN A 372 -31.30 -59.37 -12.60
CA ASN A 372 -30.05 -59.34 -11.84
C ASN A 372 -30.02 -58.22 -10.79
N TRP A 373 -30.67 -57.08 -11.05
CA TRP A 373 -30.76 -55.97 -10.09
C TRP A 373 -31.68 -56.29 -8.90
N VAL A 374 -32.79 -57.00 -9.13
CA VAL A 374 -33.73 -57.44 -8.07
C VAL A 374 -33.12 -58.52 -7.16
N VAL A 375 -32.29 -59.43 -7.71
CA VAL A 375 -31.55 -60.43 -6.91
C VAL A 375 -30.45 -59.79 -6.07
N LEU A 376 -29.83 -58.70 -6.55
CA LEU A 376 -28.82 -57.94 -5.81
C LEU A 376 -29.40 -57.12 -4.66
N THR A 377 -30.60 -56.55 -4.82
CA THR A 377 -31.26 -55.77 -3.76
C THR A 377 -31.88 -56.65 -2.67
N GLN A 378 -32.28 -57.90 -2.96
CA GLN A 378 -32.70 -58.88 -1.94
C GLN A 378 -31.56 -59.42 -1.07
N ARG A 379 -30.29 -59.34 -1.52
CA ARG A 379 -29.11 -59.76 -0.74
C ARG A 379 -28.54 -58.67 0.18
N LEU A 380 -28.96 -57.41 0.01
CA LEU A 380 -28.39 -56.24 0.69
C LEU A 380 -29.33 -55.56 1.70
N GLY A 381 -30.50 -56.13 1.98
CA GLY A 381 -31.26 -55.86 3.23
C GLY A 381 -31.51 -54.38 3.56
N TYR A 382 -31.93 -53.57 2.59
CA TYR A 382 -32.31 -52.17 2.82
C TYR A 382 -33.68 -51.89 2.19
N TYR A 383 -34.70 -51.72 3.04
CA TYR A 383 -35.99 -51.14 2.68
C TYR A 383 -36.06 -49.71 3.23
N PRO A 384 -36.16 -48.68 2.37
CA PRO A 384 -36.64 -47.38 2.78
C PRO A 384 -38.17 -47.37 2.71
N GLU A 385 -38.82 -47.18 3.86
CA GLU A 385 -40.25 -46.90 3.91
C GLU A 385 -40.59 -45.63 3.13
N GLY A 386 -41.71 -45.66 2.41
CA GLY A 386 -42.41 -44.43 2.02
C GLY A 386 -42.61 -44.15 0.54
N TRP A 387 -42.58 -45.12 -0.37
CA TRP A 387 -43.12 -44.92 -1.73
C TRP A 387 -43.85 -46.17 -2.24
N VAL A 388 -45.06 -46.39 -1.72
CA VAL A 388 -46.11 -47.18 -2.40
C VAL A 388 -47.30 -46.26 -2.56
N LYS A 389 -47.62 -45.86 -3.80
CA LYS A 389 -48.98 -45.87 -4.34
C LYS A 389 -49.07 -45.36 -5.78
N HIS A 390 -49.80 -46.14 -6.58
CA HIS A 390 -50.38 -45.87 -7.89
C HIS A 390 -49.51 -46.03 -9.15
N LEU A 391 -49.30 -47.29 -9.54
CA LEU A 391 -49.30 -47.71 -10.94
C LEU A 391 -50.48 -48.66 -11.16
N THR A 392 -51.58 -48.15 -11.71
CA THR A 392 -52.60 -48.97 -12.37
C THR A 392 -53.22 -48.20 -13.54
N GLN A 393 -52.88 -48.63 -14.77
CA GLN A 393 -53.69 -48.67 -16.02
C GLN A 393 -53.06 -48.05 -17.29
N PRO A 394 -53.37 -48.62 -18.49
CA PRO A 394 -52.45 -48.65 -19.64
C PRO A 394 -52.90 -47.83 -20.87
N LEU A 395 -51.89 -47.52 -21.70
CA LEU A 395 -51.85 -47.25 -23.16
C LEU A 395 -53.09 -46.72 -23.90
N GLY A 396 -52.94 -45.57 -24.58
CA GLY A 396 -53.84 -45.10 -25.64
C GLY A 396 -53.29 -43.96 -26.51
N GLN A 397 -52.80 -44.33 -27.70
CA GLN A 397 -52.81 -43.67 -29.02
C GLN A 397 -52.84 -42.12 -29.21
N ASN A 398 -52.05 -41.70 -30.23
CA ASN A 398 -52.18 -40.53 -31.14
C ASN A 398 -51.20 -39.34 -30.97
N SER A 399 -50.36 -39.20 -32.00
CA SER A 399 -49.58 -38.04 -32.49
C SER A 399 -50.48 -36.82 -32.83
N PRO A 400 -50.03 -35.65 -33.37
CA PRO A 400 -48.67 -35.09 -33.59
C PRO A 400 -48.50 -33.52 -33.43
N ILE A 401 -47.26 -33.02 -33.59
CA ILE A 401 -46.80 -31.72 -34.22
C ILE A 401 -46.97 -30.33 -33.53
N ALA A 402 -45.87 -29.53 -33.68
CA ALA A 402 -45.68 -28.06 -33.63
C ALA A 402 -45.64 -27.40 -32.22
N GLY A 403 -44.82 -26.39 -31.90
CA GLY A 403 -43.92 -25.47 -32.63
C GLY A 403 -43.86 -24.13 -31.85
N PHE A 404 -42.78 -23.33 -32.03
CA PHE A 404 -42.56 -21.91 -31.61
C PHE A 404 -41.94 -21.56 -30.21
N VAL A 405 -40.61 -21.24 -30.18
CA VAL A 405 -39.91 -19.90 -30.11
C VAL A 405 -40.70 -18.71 -29.46
N PRO A 406 -40.15 -17.63 -28.78
CA PRO A 406 -38.76 -17.06 -28.71
C PRO A 406 -38.23 -16.46 -27.34
N ILE A 407 -36.91 -16.18 -27.31
CA ILE A 407 -36.15 -14.93 -27.00
C ILE A 407 -36.63 -13.93 -25.88
N LEU A 408 -35.78 -13.77 -24.83
CA LEU A 408 -35.24 -12.61 -24.04
C LEU A 408 -35.83 -11.16 -24.20
N PRO A 409 -35.47 -10.13 -23.36
CA PRO A 409 -35.03 -10.06 -21.93
C PRO A 409 -35.56 -8.83 -21.11
N SER A 410 -35.32 -8.89 -19.78
CA SER A 410 -35.02 -7.80 -18.80
C SER A 410 -36.07 -6.76 -18.31
N THR A 411 -36.12 -6.70 -16.96
CA THR A 411 -36.39 -5.58 -16.03
C THR A 411 -37.81 -5.02 -15.88
N VAL A 412 -38.46 -5.33 -14.75
CA VAL A 412 -39.14 -4.35 -13.86
C VAL A 412 -39.13 -4.91 -12.41
N LEU A 413 -38.51 -4.14 -11.50
CA LEU A 413 -38.67 -4.17 -10.04
C LEU A 413 -40.15 -4.17 -9.63
N TYR A 414 -40.55 -4.88 -8.56
CA TYR A 414 -41.21 -4.26 -7.39
C TYR A 414 -41.45 -5.31 -6.28
N LEU A 415 -41.16 -4.88 -5.04
CA LEU A 415 -41.48 -5.46 -3.73
C LEU A 415 -40.49 -6.49 -3.14
N THR A 416 -39.49 -5.89 -2.50
CA THR A 416 -38.75 -6.36 -1.32
C THR A 416 -39.64 -6.56 -0.08
N GLN A 417 -39.06 -7.26 0.91
CA GLN A 417 -39.06 -6.90 2.35
C GLN A 417 -40.00 -7.66 3.31
N HIS A 418 -39.56 -8.85 3.74
CA HIS A 418 -39.54 -9.30 5.14
C HIS A 418 -38.89 -10.69 5.19
N PHE A 419 -38.11 -11.00 6.24
CA PHE A 419 -37.28 -12.20 6.47
C PHE A 419 -35.82 -12.10 6.02
N LEU A 420 -35.03 -11.31 6.77
CA LEU A 420 -33.67 -11.69 7.18
C LEU A 420 -33.20 -10.73 8.29
N GLU A 421 -33.76 -10.89 9.49
CA GLU A 421 -33.22 -10.35 10.73
C GLU A 421 -33.60 -11.30 11.87
N CYS A 422 -32.79 -12.35 12.05
CA CYS A 422 -32.64 -13.14 13.28
C CYS A 422 -31.68 -14.30 13.01
N ASN A 423 -30.38 -14.09 13.25
CA ASN A 423 -29.62 -14.84 14.26
C ASN A 423 -28.12 -14.44 14.26
N GLU A 424 -27.82 -13.25 14.75
CA GLU A 424 -26.57 -12.99 15.45
C GLU A 424 -26.82 -13.26 16.94
N LYS A 425 -26.58 -14.50 17.38
CA LYS A 425 -26.33 -14.93 18.78
C LYS A 425 -26.35 -16.45 18.84
N LEU A 426 -25.38 -17.14 18.25
CA LEU A 426 -25.00 -18.49 18.71
C LEU A 426 -23.67 -19.00 18.13
N THR A 427 -22.57 -18.27 18.34
CA THR A 427 -21.23 -18.87 18.14
C THR A 427 -20.19 -18.20 19.04
N HIS A 428 -20.47 -18.20 20.34
CA HIS A 428 -19.47 -17.90 21.36
C HIS A 428 -19.55 -18.96 22.48
N GLN A 429 -19.44 -20.23 22.11
CA GLN A 429 -19.08 -21.35 22.98
C GLN A 429 -19.04 -22.62 22.12
N ILE A 430 -17.82 -23.11 21.87
CA ILE A 430 -17.36 -24.51 21.86
C ILE A 430 -15.94 -24.44 21.25
N TYR A 431 -15.04 -23.89 22.05
CA TYR A 431 -13.62 -24.17 21.99
C TYR A 431 -13.38 -25.19 23.11
N ASN A 432 -13.11 -26.45 22.74
CA ASN A 432 -12.43 -27.51 23.52
C ASN A 432 -13.02 -28.90 23.26
N ARG A 433 -12.47 -29.61 22.28
CA ARG A 433 -11.78 -30.91 22.50
C ARG A 433 -11.25 -31.44 21.18
N HIS A 434 -9.91 -31.45 21.07
CA HIS A 434 -9.20 -32.36 20.19
C HIS A 434 -9.61 -33.81 20.52
N GLN A 435 -9.87 -34.63 19.50
CA GLN A 435 -8.92 -35.60 18.92
C GLN A 435 -9.68 -36.71 18.17
N LEU A 436 -9.15 -37.11 17.01
CA LEU A 436 -9.58 -38.21 16.11
C LEU A 436 -10.83 -38.01 15.25
N LEU A 437 -10.64 -37.41 14.06
CA LEU A 437 -11.17 -37.96 12.79
C LEU A 437 -10.42 -37.39 11.58
N PHE A 438 -9.09 -37.40 11.70
CA PHE A 438 -8.17 -37.56 10.58
C PHE A 438 -8.32 -39.02 10.11
N LEU A 439 -9.35 -39.35 9.32
CA LEU A 439 -9.48 -40.60 8.53
C LEU A 439 -10.82 -40.79 7.75
N LEU A 440 -11.63 -39.76 7.51
CA LEU A 440 -12.91 -39.93 6.77
C LEU A 440 -13.23 -38.87 5.71
N VAL A 441 -12.23 -38.16 5.18
CA VAL A 441 -12.38 -37.32 3.95
C VAL A 441 -11.45 -37.79 2.82
N LEU A 442 -10.71 -38.88 3.03
CA LEU A 442 -9.78 -39.45 2.04
C LEU A 442 -10.34 -40.62 1.22
N ASN A 443 -11.63 -40.94 1.29
CA ASN A 443 -12.22 -41.99 0.45
C ASN A 443 -13.67 -41.68 0.07
N LEU A 444 -13.88 -40.78 -0.91
CA LEU A 444 -15.01 -40.79 -1.86
C LEU A 444 -14.88 -39.71 -2.95
N LYS A 445 -13.68 -39.58 -3.53
CA LYS A 445 -13.47 -38.92 -4.83
C LYS A 445 -12.67 -39.81 -5.80
N TRP A 446 -12.74 -41.12 -5.62
CA TRP A 446 -12.08 -42.12 -6.48
C TRP A 446 -13.03 -42.95 -7.35
N LEU A 447 -14.28 -42.53 -7.55
CA LEU A 447 -15.25 -43.30 -8.35
C LEU A 447 -16.28 -42.43 -9.12
N VAL A 448 -15.82 -41.30 -9.69
CA VAL A 448 -16.55 -40.59 -10.77
C VAL A 448 -15.59 -40.23 -11.90
N LYS A 449 -14.83 -41.23 -12.36
CA LYS A 449 -14.17 -41.22 -13.66
C LYS A 449 -14.56 -42.48 -14.43
N TYR A 450 -15.85 -42.72 -14.54
CA TYR A 450 -16.48 -43.53 -15.59
C TYR A 450 -17.94 -43.06 -15.68
N VAL A 451 -18.37 -42.69 -16.88
CA VAL A 451 -19.69 -42.11 -17.26
C VAL A 451 -19.81 -40.58 -17.07
N ARG A 452 -19.15 -39.78 -17.91
CA ARG A 452 -19.65 -39.29 -19.22
C ARG A 452 -18.61 -38.38 -19.86
#